data_AF-A0A931PN09-F1
#
_entry.id   AF-A0A931PN09-F1
#
_cell.length_a   1.000
_cell.length_b   1.000
_cell.length_c   1.000
_cell.angle_alpha   90.00
_cell.angle_beta   90.00
_cell.angle_gamma   90.00
#
_symmetry.space_group_name_H-M   'P 1'
#
loop_
_entity.id
_entity.type
_entity.pdbx_description
1 polymer ?
#
loop_
_entity_poly.entity_id
_entity_poly.type
_entity_poly.pdbx_seq_one_letter_code
_entity_poly.pdbx_strand_id
1 'polypeptide(L)'
;MTRYGELLPAPRILLGPGPSMADPRVLRAMSTPLLGQFDPEFTAIMNEVMDLVRFAFETENAHAFPVSGTGRAGLEAAITSLVEPGDRVVIGECGR
;
A
#
# COMPACT_ATOMS: atom_id res chain seq x y z
N MET A 1 24.69 -1.19 -20.90
CA MET A 1 24.17 0.20 -21.05
C MET A 1 23.09 0.37 -19.99
N THR A 2 23.16 1.30 -19.05
CA THR A 2 24.02 2.49 -18.91
C THR A 2 24.44 2.64 -17.45
N ARG A 3 25.63 3.21 -17.23
CA ARG A 3 26.14 3.56 -15.90
C ARG A 3 25.25 4.61 -15.22
N TYR A 4 24.60 5.51 -15.97
CA TYR A 4 23.39 6.27 -15.58
C TYR A 4 22.69 6.77 -16.87
N GLY A 5 21.70 6.04 -17.38
CA GLY A 5 20.90 6.41 -18.54
C GLY A 5 19.42 6.14 -18.24
N GLU A 6 18.53 6.36 -19.20
CA GLU A 6 17.09 6.21 -18.96
C GLU A 6 16.71 4.80 -18.46
N LEU A 7 15.78 4.74 -17.50
CA LEU A 7 15.30 3.50 -16.90
C LEU A 7 14.37 2.76 -17.86
N LEU A 8 14.91 1.77 -18.57
CA LEU A 8 14.17 0.98 -19.56
C LEU A 8 14.33 -0.53 -19.29
N PRO A 9 13.69 -1.07 -18.24
CA PRO A 9 13.73 -2.51 -17.96
C PRO A 9 12.97 -3.29 -19.03
N ALA A 10 13.51 -4.45 -19.42
CA ALA A 10 12.81 -5.37 -20.31
C ALA A 10 11.58 -5.98 -19.61
N PRO A 11 10.47 -6.24 -20.33
CA PRO A 11 9.26 -6.81 -19.75
C PRO A 11 9.53 -8.19 -19.14
N ARG A 12 8.78 -8.52 -18.08
CA ARG A 12 8.82 -9.81 -17.39
C ARG A 12 7.40 -10.28 -17.14
N ILE A 13 7.18 -11.59 -17.22
CA ILE A 13 5.97 -12.24 -16.74
C ILE A 13 6.28 -12.73 -15.32
N LEU A 14 5.61 -12.14 -14.33
CA LEU A 14 5.84 -12.43 -12.92
C LEU A 14 4.75 -13.38 -12.40
N LEU A 15 5.11 -14.66 -12.22
CA LEU A 15 4.20 -15.73 -11.74
C LEU A 15 4.60 -16.28 -10.36
N GLY A 16 5.50 -15.60 -9.65
CA GLY A 16 5.86 -15.93 -8.28
C GLY A 16 4.85 -15.39 -7.26
N PRO A 17 5.09 -15.61 -5.94
CA PRO A 17 4.20 -15.12 -4.88
C PRO A 17 4.21 -13.59 -4.71
N GLY A 18 5.15 -12.90 -5.34
CA GLY A 18 5.23 -11.45 -5.34
C GLY A 18 6.64 -10.95 -5.72
N PRO A 19 6.76 -9.71 -6.24
CA PRO A 19 5.67 -8.83 -6.67
C PRO A 19 4.99 -9.33 -7.96
N SER A 20 3.76 -8.89 -8.21
CA SER A 20 3.02 -9.18 -9.44
C SER A 20 3.26 -8.08 -10.50
N MET A 21 2.86 -8.36 -11.75
CA MET A 21 2.80 -7.31 -12.77
C MET A 21 1.71 -6.30 -12.39
N ALA A 22 2.02 -5.00 -12.46
CA ALA A 22 1.02 -3.96 -12.27
C ALA A 22 0.14 -3.80 -13.52
N ASP A 23 -1.15 -3.53 -13.32
CA ASP A 23 -2.04 -3.19 -14.44
C ASP A 23 -1.53 -1.90 -15.14
N PRO A 24 -1.52 -1.83 -16.49
CA PRO A 24 -1.08 -0.65 -17.21
C PRO A 24 -1.78 0.65 -16.81
N ARG A 25 -3.04 0.60 -16.32
CA ARG A 25 -3.77 1.76 -15.81
C ARG A 25 -3.12 2.34 -14.55
N VAL A 26 -2.64 1.48 -13.65
CA VAL A 26 -1.95 1.89 -12.42
C VAL A 26 -0.61 2.55 -12.75
N LEU A 27 0.15 1.96 -13.69
CA LEU A 27 1.41 2.54 -14.15
C LEU A 27 1.23 3.94 -14.75
N ARG A 28 0.16 4.14 -15.55
CA ARG A 28 -0.17 5.47 -16.08
C ARG A 28 -0.54 6.45 -14.97
N ALA A 29 -1.35 6.04 -14.00
CA ALA A 29 -1.73 6.90 -12.88
C ALA A 29 -0.54 7.42 -12.06
N MET A 30 0.54 6.64 -11.93
CA MET A 30 1.76 7.07 -11.25
C MET A 30 2.56 8.15 -11.99
N SER A 31 2.25 8.42 -13.27
CA SER A 31 2.86 9.51 -14.05
C SER A 31 2.12 10.85 -13.94
N THR A 32 1.00 10.89 -13.21
CA THR A 32 0.19 12.10 -13.00
C THR A 32 0.98 13.14 -12.18
N PRO A 33 0.83 14.45 -12.44
CA PRO A 33 1.43 15.51 -11.63
C PRO A 33 1.08 15.40 -10.14
N LEU A 34 2.00 15.87 -9.29
CA LEU A 34 1.82 15.84 -7.85
C LEU A 34 0.86 16.95 -7.39
N LEU A 35 0.14 16.67 -6.30
CA LEU A 35 -0.71 17.61 -5.58
C LEU A 35 -0.07 17.95 -4.23
N GLY A 36 -0.46 19.11 -3.66
CA GLY A 36 -0.10 19.47 -2.30
C GLY A 36 -0.83 18.60 -1.27
N GLN A 37 -0.22 18.39 -0.10
CA GLN A 37 -0.79 17.56 0.98
C GLN A 37 -2.18 18.01 1.45
N PHE A 38 -2.47 19.32 1.40
CA PHE A 38 -3.75 19.90 1.80
C PHE A 38 -4.57 20.40 0.60
N ASP A 39 -4.20 19.99 -0.62
CA ASP A 39 -4.97 20.33 -1.81
C ASP A 39 -6.37 19.68 -1.72
N PRO A 40 -7.46 20.41 -1.98
CA PRO A 40 -8.81 19.85 -1.95
C PRO A 40 -8.96 18.61 -2.82
N GLU A 41 -8.32 18.57 -3.99
CA GLU A 41 -8.35 17.40 -4.89
C GLU A 41 -7.64 16.20 -4.25
N PHE A 42 -6.50 16.42 -3.57
CA PHE A 42 -5.80 15.35 -2.88
C PHE A 42 -6.63 14.79 -1.72
N THR A 43 -7.26 15.66 -0.91
CA THR A 43 -8.12 15.20 0.19
C THR A 43 -9.37 14.45 -0.29
N ALA A 44 -9.91 14.82 -1.45
CA ALA A 44 -11.01 14.08 -2.07
C ALA A 44 -10.55 12.67 -2.51
N ILE A 45 -9.37 12.55 -3.12
CA ILE A 45 -8.77 11.26 -3.47
C ILE A 45 -8.54 10.42 -2.22
N MET A 46 -8.07 11.00 -1.11
CA MET A 46 -7.91 10.28 0.15
C MET A 46 -9.24 9.69 0.65
N ASN A 47 -10.34 10.45 0.56
CA ASN A 47 -11.66 9.96 0.94
C ASN A 47 -12.12 8.81 0.05
N GLU A 48 -11.98 8.93 -1.27
CA GLU A 48 -12.31 7.86 -2.21
C GLU A 48 -11.47 6.59 -1.96
N VAL A 49 -10.17 6.75 -1.67
CA VAL A 49 -9.32 5.62 -1.29
C VAL A 49 -9.82 4.94 -0.02
N MET A 50 -10.27 5.69 1.00
CA MET A 50 -10.86 5.08 2.20
C MET A 50 -12.13 4.26 1.87
N ASP A 51 -12.99 4.76 0.99
CA ASP A 51 -14.18 4.04 0.52
C ASP A 51 -13.80 2.76 -0.25
N LEU A 52 -12.79 2.84 -1.11
CA LEU A 52 -12.28 1.68 -1.86
C LEU A 52 -11.61 0.64 -0.96
N VAL A 53 -10.92 1.06 0.10
CA VAL A 53 -10.37 0.14 1.11
C VAL A 53 -11.52 -0.57 1.85
N ARG A 54 -12.57 0.15 2.24
CA ARG A 54 -13.77 -0.46 2.84
C ARG A 54 -14.41 -1.49 1.93
N PHE A 55 -14.53 -1.16 0.64
CA PHE A 55 -15.01 -2.10 -0.38
C PHE A 55 -14.13 -3.35 -0.48
N ALA A 56 -12.81 -3.18 -0.59
CA ALA A 56 -11.87 -4.29 -0.79
C ALA A 56 -11.74 -5.22 0.43
N PHE A 57 -11.89 -4.67 1.64
CA PHE A 57 -11.85 -5.44 2.89
C PHE A 57 -13.24 -5.86 3.39
N GLU A 58 -14.31 -5.55 2.64
CA GLU A 58 -15.70 -5.83 3.02
C GLU A 58 -16.04 -5.38 4.46
N THR A 59 -15.77 -4.11 4.76
CA THR A 59 -15.94 -3.54 6.12
C THR A 59 -16.64 -2.19 6.11
N GLU A 60 -17.33 -1.88 7.20
CA GLU A 60 -17.96 -0.57 7.45
C GLU A 60 -17.10 0.35 8.35
N ASN A 61 -15.88 -0.06 8.69
CA ASN A 61 -15.02 0.68 9.61
C ASN A 61 -14.74 2.10 9.09
N ALA A 62 -15.01 3.12 9.93
CA ALA A 62 -14.71 4.50 9.60
C ALA A 62 -13.20 4.72 9.34
N HIS A 63 -12.34 4.00 10.04
CA HIS A 63 -10.88 4.08 9.89
C HIS A 63 -10.37 2.94 9.00
N ALA A 64 -10.36 3.19 7.69
CA ALA A 64 -9.88 2.26 6.67
C ALA A 64 -8.98 3.02 5.69
N PHE A 65 -7.68 3.08 5.97
CA PHE A 65 -6.75 3.94 5.23
C PHE A 65 -5.39 3.24 5.00
N PRO A 66 -4.64 3.64 3.95
CA PRO A 66 -3.33 3.07 3.68
C PRO A 66 -2.24 3.64 4.60
N VAL A 67 -1.24 2.82 4.92
CA VAL A 67 0.00 3.25 5.56
C VAL A 67 1.10 3.33 4.50
N SER A 68 1.82 4.46 4.45
CA SER A 68 2.90 4.67 3.49
C SER A 68 4.11 3.76 3.80
N GLY A 69 4.16 2.59 3.17
CA GLY A 69 5.24 1.63 3.33
C GLY A 69 4.95 0.29 2.66
N THR A 70 5.83 -0.70 2.86
CA THR A 70 5.54 -2.08 2.44
C THR A 70 4.47 -2.71 3.34
N GLY A 71 3.96 -3.90 2.99
CA GLY A 71 2.94 -4.58 3.81
C GLY A 71 3.33 -4.77 5.28
N ARG A 72 4.62 -4.92 5.58
CA ARG A 72 5.10 -5.02 6.97
C ARG A 72 4.99 -3.73 7.77
N ALA A 73 5.04 -2.56 7.12
CA ALA A 73 4.85 -1.28 7.79
C ALA A 73 3.41 -1.13 8.32
N GLY A 74 2.41 -1.66 7.58
CA GLY A 74 1.03 -1.71 8.07
C GLY A 74 0.86 -2.61 9.30
N LEU A 75 1.51 -3.79 9.28
CA LEU A 75 1.54 -4.69 10.44
C LEU A 75 2.19 -4.03 11.67
N GLU A 76 3.33 -3.39 11.47
CA GLU A 76 4.05 -2.69 12.53
C GLU A 76 3.22 -1.53 13.10
N ALA A 77 2.62 -0.69 12.24
CA ALA A 77 1.75 0.40 12.66
C ALA A 77 0.57 -0.11 13.52
N ALA A 78 -0.06 -1.22 13.14
CA ALA A 78 -1.15 -1.82 13.90
C ALA A 78 -0.68 -2.35 15.27
N ILE A 79 0.42 -3.12 15.31
CA ILE A 79 0.91 -3.71 16.56
C ILE A 79 1.41 -2.63 17.53
N THR A 80 2.25 -1.71 17.05
CA THR A 80 2.84 -0.66 17.89
C THR A 80 1.82 0.33 18.43
N SER A 81 0.68 0.49 17.76
CA SER A 81 -0.42 1.34 18.25
C SER A 81 -1.33 0.65 19.27
N LEU A 82 -1.26 -0.68 19.40
CA LEU A 82 -2.19 -1.48 20.22
C LEU A 82 -1.52 -2.18 21.41
N VAL A 83 -0.20 -2.41 21.37
CA VAL A 83 0.51 -3.26 22.34
C VAL A 83 1.52 -2.44 23.14
N GLU A 84 1.46 -2.54 24.47
CA GLU A 84 2.38 -1.90 25.40
C GLU A 84 3.36 -2.91 26.04
N PRO A 85 4.50 -2.44 26.61
CA PRO A 85 5.41 -3.30 27.35
C PRO A 85 4.73 -4.00 28.53
N GLY A 86 4.70 -5.33 28.50
CA GLY A 86 4.07 -6.17 29.53
C GLY A 86 2.78 -6.85 29.08
N ASP A 87 2.22 -6.44 27.94
CA ASP A 87 1.06 -7.11 27.35
C ASP A 87 1.37 -8.52 26.88
N ARG A 88 0.37 -9.40 26.99
CA ARG A 88 0.45 -10.78 26.49
C ARG A 88 -0.24 -10.85 25.13
N VAL A 89 0.51 -11.21 24.10
CA VAL A 89 0.01 -11.38 22.72
C VAL A 89 0.06 -12.85 22.32
N VAL A 90 -1.01 -13.35 21.70
CA VAL A 90 -1.05 -14.71 21.12
C VAL A 90 -0.83 -14.62 19.62
N ILE A 91 0.14 -15.37 19.10
CA ILE A 91 0.44 -15.45 17.66
C ILE A 91 0.15 -16.86 17.18
N GLY A 92 -0.81 -16.99 16.26
CA GLY A 92 -1.09 -18.25 15.57
C GLY A 92 -0.16 -18.40 14.37
N GLU A 93 0.87 -19.24 14.48
CA GLU A 93 1.78 -19.57 13.38
C GLU A 93 1.39 -20.93 12.77
N CYS A 94 1.13 -20.97 11.47
CA CYS A 94 0.76 -22.18 10.73
C CYS A 94 1.68 -22.38 9.53
N GLY A 95 2.95 -22.72 9.79
CA GLY A 95 3.95 -23.04 8.77
C GLY A 95 4.77 -21.83 8.28
N ARG A 96 5.78 -22.12 7.44
CA ARG A 96 6.75 -21.18 6.85
C ARG A 96 6.69 -21.21 5.34
#